data_AF-A0A069RNY8-F1
#
_entry.id   AF-A0A069RNY8-F1
#
_cell.length_a   1.000
_cell.length_b   1.000
_cell.length_c   1.000
_cell.angle_alpha   90.00
_cell.angle_beta   90.00
_cell.angle_gamma   90.00
#
_symmetry.space_group_name_H-M   'P 1'
#
loop_
_entity.id
_entity.type
_entity.pdbx_description
1 polymer ?
#
loop_
_entity_poly.entity_id
_entity_poly.type
_entity_poly.pdbx_seq_one_letter_code
_entity_poly.pdbx_strand_id
1 'polypeptide(L)' 'MDNMEIYGVMAVPLITGLVQTATSVGLSKKYAPLVSLGAGMYIGAVGFANGNLTKGIIVGAAIGLSASGFYSAVRMPGK' A
#
# COMPACT_ATOMS: atom_id res chain seq x y z
N MET A 1 22.89 1.00 -2.88
CA MET A 1 21.42 0.83 -2.84
C MET A 1 21.19 -0.65 -2.82
N ASP A 2 20.88 -1.20 -1.65
CA ASP A 2 20.56 -2.61 -1.54
C ASP A 2 19.24 -2.89 -2.27
N ASN A 3 19.10 -4.08 -2.85
CA ASN A 3 17.92 -4.45 -3.65
C ASN A 3 16.61 -4.18 -2.89
N MET A 4 16.63 -4.35 -1.57
CA MET A 4 15.50 -4.12 -0.66
C MET A 4 15.03 -2.65 -0.61
N GLU A 5 15.92 -1.67 -0.75
CA GLU A 5 15.56 -0.25 -0.79
C GLU A 5 14.83 0.11 -2.09
N ILE A 6 15.31 -0.42 -3.23
CA ILE A 6 14.70 -0.17 -4.55
C ILE A 6 13.27 -0.75 -4.59
N TYR A 7 13.09 -1.97 -4.10
CA TYR A 7 11.76 -2.60 -4.03
C TYR A 7 10.81 -1.84 -3.09
N GLY A 8 11.29 -1.36 -1.93
CA GLY A 8 10.46 -0.61 -0.98
C GLY A 8 9.99 0.74 -1.54
N VAL A 9 10.86 1.47 -2.22
CA VAL A 9 10.53 2.77 -2.84
C VAL A 9 9.56 2.61 -4.01
N MET A 10 9.69 1.55 -4.81
CA MET A 10 8.77 1.28 -5.93
C MET A 10 7.41 0.71 -5.49
N ALA A 11 7.36 0.01 -4.36
CA ALA A 11 6.13 -0.61 -3.89
C ALA A 11 5.03 0.41 -3.54
N VAL A 12 5.40 1.58 -3.00
CA VAL A 12 4.43 2.64 -2.65
C VAL A 12 3.66 3.15 -3.88
N PRO A 13 4.29 3.67 -4.95
CA PRO A 13 3.58 4.15 -6.13
C PRO A 13 2.84 3.04 -6.89
N LEU A 14 3.32 1.78 -6.82
CA LEU A 14 2.60 0.64 -7.39
C LEU A 14 1.31 0.35 -6.64
N ILE A 15 1.36 0.31 -5.30
CA ILE A 15 0.18 0.09 -4.46
C ILE A 15 -0.81 1.25 -4.62
N THR A 16 -0.33 2.49 -4.66
CA THR A 16 -1.22 3.62 -4.93
C THR A 16 -1.85 3.50 -6.32
N GLY A 17 -1.10 3.26 -7.39
CA GLY A 17 -1.67 3.11 -8.73
C GLY A 17 -2.74 2.00 -8.83
N LEU A 18 -2.51 0.85 -8.18
CA LEU A 18 -3.46 -0.26 -8.15
C LEU A 18 -4.76 0.10 -7.43
N VAL A 19 -4.64 0.71 -6.24
CA VAL A 19 -5.79 1.10 -5.42
C VAL A 19 -6.58 2.23 -6.10
N GLN A 20 -5.89 3.14 -6.81
CA GLN A 20 -6.51 4.24 -7.54
C GLN A 20 -7.28 3.73 -8.74
N THR A 21 -6.71 2.75 -9.45
CA THR A 21 -7.39 2.05 -10.55
C THR A 21 -8.64 1.37 -10.02
N ALA A 22 -8.54 0.57 -8.96
CA ALA A 22 -9.68 -0.11 -8.33
C ALA A 22 -10.79 0.87 -7.88
N THR A 23 -10.40 1.99 -7.28
CA THR A 23 -11.31 3.09 -6.89
C THR A 23 -11.97 3.75 -8.10
N SER A 24 -11.27 3.85 -9.23
CA SER A 24 -11.80 4.46 -10.45
C SER A 24 -12.81 3.57 -11.18
N VAL A 25 -12.71 2.24 -11.07
CA VAL A 25 -13.65 1.29 -11.71
C VAL A 25 -14.92 1.02 -10.89
N GLY A 26 -15.05 1.56 -9.67
CA GLY A 26 -16.28 1.44 -8.87
C GLY A 26 -16.09 1.07 -7.40
N LEU A 27 -14.84 0.90 -6.92
CA LEU A 27 -14.61 0.68 -5.50
C LEU A 27 -14.88 1.97 -4.72
N SER A 28 -15.80 1.91 -3.75
CA SER A 28 -16.07 3.05 -2.87
C SER A 28 -14.81 3.51 -2.16
N LYS A 29 -14.52 4.82 -2.20
CA LYS A 29 -13.34 5.45 -1.58
C LYS A 29 -13.17 5.13 -0.09
N LYS A 30 -14.25 4.73 0.59
CA LYS A 30 -14.24 4.25 1.99
C LYS A 30 -13.41 2.98 2.19
N TYR A 31 -13.29 2.12 1.16
CA TYR A 31 -12.54 0.88 1.21
C TYR A 31 -11.12 0.99 0.65
N ALA A 32 -10.79 2.07 -0.07
CA ALA A 32 -9.45 2.32 -0.61
C ALA A 32 -8.31 2.13 0.42
N PRO A 33 -8.37 2.67 1.64
CA PRO A 33 -7.32 2.46 2.65
C PRO A 33 -7.24 1.01 3.16
N LEU A 34 -8.37 0.28 3.18
CA LEU A 34 -8.39 -1.12 3.58
C LEU A 34 -7.77 -2.01 2.49
N VAL A 35 -8.05 -1.70 1.22
CA VAL A 35 -7.47 -2.38 0.06
C VAL A 35 -5.97 -2.09 -0.06
N SER A 36 -5.52 -0.86 0.22
CA SER A 36 -4.08 -0.53 0.21
C SER A 36 -3.33 -1.26 1.32
N LEU A 37 -3.93 -1.41 2.50
CA LEU A 37 -3.36 -2.19 3.60
C LEU A 37 -3.26 -3.67 3.24
N GLY A 38 -4.33 -4.25 2.71
CA GLY A 38 -4.36 -5.67 2.27
C GLY A 38 -3.36 -5.95 1.15
N ALA A 39 -3.28 -5.06 0.16
CA ALA A 39 -2.31 -5.17 -0.93
C ALA A 39 -0.86 -5.04 -0.43
N GLY A 40 -0.60 -4.08 0.47
CA GLY A 40 0.71 -3.91 1.10
C GLY A 40 1.13 -5.13 1.92
N MET A 41 0.24 -5.68 2.75
CA MET A 41 0.50 -6.90 3.52
C MET A 41 0.75 -8.11 2.61
N TYR A 42 -0.02 -8.27 1.54
CA TYR A 42 0.16 -9.35 0.57
C TYR A 42 1.53 -9.27 -0.13
N ILE A 43 1.88 -8.07 -0.63
CA ILE A 43 3.17 -7.82 -1.30
C ILE A 43 4.33 -7.96 -0.31
N GLY A 44 4.18 -7.50 0.93
CA GLY A 44 5.17 -7.67 1.99
C GLY A 44 5.39 -9.13 2.37
N ALA A 45 4.32 -9.90 2.52
CA ALA A 45 4.38 -11.31 2.87
C ALA A 45 4.97 -12.18 1.75
N VAL A 46 4.66 -11.90 0.48
CA VAL A 46 5.14 -12.72 -0.65
C VAL A 46 6.50 -12.24 -1.18
N GLY A 47 6.73 -10.92 -1.21
CA GLY A 47 7.94 -10.31 -1.80
C GLY A 47 9.07 -10.01 -0.82
N PHE A 48 8.76 -9.76 0.45
CA PHE A 48 9.76 -9.30 1.44
C PHE A 48 9.95 -10.24 2.63
N ALA A 49 9.29 -11.41 2.65
CA ALA A 49 9.40 -12.34 3.77
C ALA A 49 10.83 -12.78 4.02
N ASN A 50 11.69 -12.99 3.01
CA ASN A 50 13.13 -13.29 3.15
C ASN A 50 13.46 -14.25 4.33
N GLY A 51 12.67 -15.33 4.49
CA GLY A 51 12.78 -16.32 5.57
C GLY A 51 12.10 -15.98 6.92
N ASN A 52 11.58 -14.76 7.09
CA ASN A 52 10.86 -14.30 8.27
C ASN A 52 9.55 -13.59 7.86
N LEU A 53 8.46 -14.34 7.85
CA LEU A 53 7.12 -13.87 7.49
C LEU A 53 6.69 -12.63 8.30
N THR A 54 7.07 -12.56 9.58
CA THR A 54 6.78 -11.43 10.46
C THR A 54 7.40 -10.14 9.95
N LYS A 55 8.66 -10.18 9.48
CA LYS A 55 9.31 -9.01 8.87
C LYS A 55 8.60 -8.57 7.59
N GLY A 56 8.22 -9.52 6.74
CA GLY A 56 7.48 -9.25 5.50
C GLY A 56 6.15 -8.55 5.76
N ILE A 57 5.38 -9.01 6.74
CA ILE A 57 4.09 -8.40 7.11
C ILE A 57 4.27 -6.99 7.68
N ILE A 58 5.28 -6.76 8.53
CA ILE A 58 5.55 -5.44 9.12
C ILE A 58 5.94 -4.44 8.02
N VAL A 59 6.86 -4.82 7.14
CA VAL A 59 7.29 -3.99 6.01
C VAL A 59 6.12 -3.72 5.05
N GLY A 60 5.36 -4.76 4.70
CA GLY A 60 4.18 -4.64 3.84
C GLY A 60 3.09 -3.74 4.43
N ALA A 61 2.81 -3.87 5.73
CA ALA A 61 1.87 -3.01 6.43
C ALA A 61 2.36 -1.55 6.44
N ALA A 62 3.65 -1.30 6.68
CA ALA A 62 4.22 0.05 6.66
C ALA A 62 4.09 0.71 5.27
N ILE A 63 4.38 -0.04 4.20
CA ILE A 63 4.25 0.43 2.82
C ILE A 63 2.76 0.68 2.48
N GLY A 64 1.87 -0.26 2.81
CA GLY A 64 0.43 -0.16 2.54
C GLY A 64 -0.26 0.97 3.32
N LEU A 65 0.15 1.21 4.57
CA LEU A 65 -0.33 2.35 5.38
C LEU A 65 0.20 3.68 4.83
N SER A 66 1.47 3.74 4.40
CA SER A 66 2.04 4.94 3.78
C SER A 66 1.31 5.31 2.48
N ALA A 67 0.95 4.32 1.67
CA ALA A 67 0.11 4.50 0.49
C ALA A 67 -1.32 4.94 0.85
N SER A 68 -1.88 4.45 1.96
CA SER A 68 -3.24 4.82 2.42
C SER A 68 -3.37 6.31 2.80
N GLY A 69 -2.28 6.92 3.29
CA GLY A 69 -2.23 8.34 3.64
C GLY A 69 -2.54 9.27 2.46
N PHE A 70 -2.14 8.86 1.25
CA PHE A 70 -2.46 9.56 0.00
C PHE A 70 -3.97 9.62 -0.28
N TYR A 71 -4.73 8.61 0.16
CA TYR A 71 -6.18 8.53 -0.03
C TYR A 71 -6.95 9.27 1.07
N SER A 72 -6.47 9.22 2.31
CA SER A 72 -7.08 9.92 3.45
C SER A 72 -6.88 11.44 3.41
N ALA A 73 -5.88 11.93 2.67
CA ALA A 73 -5.66 13.37 2.46
C ALA A 73 -6.77 14.04 1.62
N VAL A 74 -7.64 13.28 0.93
CA VAL A 74 -8.81 13.83 0.23
C VAL A 74 -9.97 14.02 1.21
N ARG A 75 -9.81 14.97 2.11
CA ARG A 75 -10.95 15.63 2.79
C ARG A 75 -10.80 17.11 2.51
N MET A 76 -11.47 17.57 1.44
CA MET A 76 -11.53 18.98 1.08
C MET A 76 -12.28 19.72 2.19
N PRO A 77 -11.67 20.69 2.90
CA PRO A 77 -12.40 21.52 3.85
C PRO A 77 -13.37 22.42 3.08
N GLY A 78 -14.67 22.25 3.34
CA GLY A 78 -15.72 23.14 2.84
C GLY A 78 -16.68 22.52 1.82
N LYS A 79 -17.58 21.66 2.29
CA LYS A 79 -19.03 21.78 2.07
C LYS A 79 -19.76 21.13 3.25
#